data_AF-A0A2T7BT25-F1
#
_entry.id   AF-A0A2T7BT25-F1
#
_cell.length_a   1.000
_cell.length_b   1.000
_cell.length_c   1.000
_cell.angle_alpha   90.00
_cell.angle_beta   90.00
_cell.angle_gamma   90.00
#
_symmetry.space_group_name_H-M   'P 1'
#
loop_
_entity.id
_entity.type
_entity.pdbx_description
1 polymer ?
#
loop_
_entity_poly.entity_id
_entity_poly.type
_entity_poly.pdbx_seq_one_letter_code
_entity_poly.pdbx_strand_id
1 'polypeptide(L)'
;MSKQVYSHIKNQLKHLLTLLELFKYKLVMEDTDIIITQTELQQFINQAYNYATIHFQSNQCPLIRNYLHMITDLQQNPISLLTVGNTYSYIDNYQICVYKLYEQFAHF
;
A
#
# COMPACT_ATOMS: atom_id res chain seq x y z
N MET A 1 -4.35 1.46 -22.52
CA MET A 1 -4.28 0.67 -21.28
C MET A 1 -5.65 0.09 -21.01
N SER A 2 -5.77 -1.19 -20.65
CA SER A 2 -7.08 -1.84 -20.50
C SER A 2 -7.76 -1.44 -19.18
N LYS A 3 -9.10 -1.35 -19.16
CA LYS A 3 -9.91 -1.14 -17.93
C LYS A 3 -9.54 -2.13 -16.82
N GLN A 4 -9.05 -3.31 -17.20
CA GLN A 4 -8.60 -4.35 -16.27
C GLN A 4 -7.40 -3.90 -15.43
N VAL A 5 -6.45 -3.15 -16.00
CA VAL A 5 -5.27 -2.65 -15.25
C VAL A 5 -5.69 -1.64 -14.19
N TYR A 6 -6.53 -0.67 -14.55
CA TYR A 6 -7.05 0.33 -13.60
C TYR A 6 -7.86 -0.32 -12.48
N SER A 7 -8.74 -1.26 -12.83
CA SER A 7 -9.52 -2.03 -11.84
C SER A 7 -8.63 -2.86 -10.91
N HIS A 8 -7.59 -3.50 -11.47
CA HIS A 8 -6.63 -4.25 -10.67
C HIS A 8 -5.92 -3.34 -9.67
N ILE A 9 -5.34 -2.23 -10.12
CA ILE A 9 -4.63 -1.28 -9.25
C ILE A 9 -5.58 -0.71 -8.19
N LYS A 10 -6.81 -0.33 -8.56
CA LYS A 10 -7.83 0.15 -7.63
C LYS A 10 -8.11 -0.87 -6.52
N ASN A 11 -8.25 -2.14 -6.86
CA ASN A 11 -8.48 -3.20 -5.89
C ASN A 11 -7.26 -3.43 -4.99
N GLN A 12 -6.04 -3.34 -5.54
CA GLN A 12 -4.80 -3.40 -4.75
C GLN A 12 -4.74 -2.25 -3.73
N LEU A 13 -5.02 -1.02 -4.17
CA LEU A 13 -5.04 0.16 -3.29
C LEU A 13 -6.10 0.03 -2.19
N LYS A 14 -7.30 -0.44 -2.52
CA LYS A 14 -8.36 -0.69 -1.54
C LYS A 14 -7.92 -1.72 -0.48
N HIS A 15 -7.32 -2.83 -0.91
CA HIS A 15 -6.85 -3.85 0.02
C HIS A 15 -5.71 -3.33 0.91
N LEU A 16 -4.77 -2.57 0.33
CA LEU A 16 -3.70 -1.94 1.09
C LEU A 16 -4.24 -1.01 2.18
N LEU A 17 -5.25 -0.17 1.88
CA LEU A 17 -5.90 0.69 2.87
C LEU A 17 -6.50 -0.12 4.03
N THR A 18 -7.15 -1.25 3.74
CA THR A 18 -7.71 -2.14 4.77
C THR A 18 -6.62 -2.71 5.68
N LEU A 19 -5.50 -3.18 5.10
CA LEU A 19 -4.39 -3.74 5.87
C LEU A 19 -3.70 -2.68 6.73
N LEU A 20 -3.53 -1.46 6.21
CA LEU A 20 -2.97 -0.33 6.99
C LEU A 20 -3.88 0.04 8.16
N GLU A 21 -5.20 0.10 7.96
CA GLU A 21 -6.16 0.38 9.04
C GLU A 21 -6.15 -0.71 10.11
N LEU A 22 -6.15 -1.98 9.71
CA LEU A 22 -6.06 -3.11 10.63
C LEU A 22 -4.75 -3.07 11.44
N PHE A 23 -3.63 -2.75 10.78
CA PHE A 23 -2.35 -2.63 11.45
C PHE A 23 -2.34 -1.51 12.49
N LYS A 24 -2.86 -0.31 12.16
CA LYS A 24 -3.00 0.79 13.12
C LYS A 24 -3.86 0.40 14.30
N TYR A 25 -5.00 -0.25 14.05
CA TYR A 25 -5.90 -0.72 15.11
C TYR A 25 -5.15 -1.64 16.08
N LYS A 26 -4.46 -2.66 15.56
CA LYS A 26 -3.68 -3.60 16.36
C LYS A 26 -2.53 -2.93 17.12
N LEU A 27 -1.89 -1.92 16.53
CA LEU A 27 -0.85 -1.12 17.17
C LEU A 27 -1.37 -0.36 18.40
N VAL A 28 -2.53 0.27 18.27
CA VAL A 28 -3.14 1.05 19.36
C VAL A 28 -3.69 0.13 20.46
N MET A 29 -4.17 -1.05 20.09
CA MET A 29 -4.72 -2.03 21.03
C MET A 29 -3.65 -2.89 21.72
N GLU A 30 -2.36 -2.68 21.42
CA GLU A 30 -1.25 -3.52 21.89
C GLU A 30 -1.50 -5.02 21.61
N ASP A 31 -2.15 -5.31 20.48
CA ASP A 31 -2.52 -6.65 20.07
C ASP A 31 -1.25 -7.46 19.73
N THR A 32 -1.10 -8.63 20.35
CA THR A 32 0.04 -9.52 20.15
C THR A 32 0.17 -10.01 18.71
N ASP A 33 -0.94 -10.02 17.96
CA ASP A 33 -0.98 -10.45 16.56
C ASP A 33 -0.59 -9.33 15.60
N ILE A 34 -0.10 -8.18 16.08
CA ILE A 34 0.41 -7.10 15.22
C ILE A 34 1.55 -7.57 14.29
N ILE A 35 2.40 -8.47 14.78
CA ILE A 35 3.52 -9.02 14.00
C ILE A 35 2.99 -9.83 12.81
N ILE A 36 1.88 -10.55 13.00
CA ILE A 36 1.21 -11.30 11.92
C ILE A 36 0.70 -10.33 10.87
N THR A 37 -0.02 -9.29 11.29
CA THR A 37 -0.54 -8.27 10.36
C THR A 37 0.58 -7.46 9.67
N GLN A 38 1.71 -7.24 10.34
CA GLN A 38 2.92 -6.67 9.70
C GLN A 38 3.40 -7.54 8.55
N THR A 39 3.45 -8.86 8.80
CA THR A 39 3.92 -9.86 7.85
C THR A 39 2.96 -9.95 6.65
N GLU A 40 1.65 -9.97 6.90
CA GLU A 40 0.62 -9.95 5.86
C GLU A 40 0.71 -8.70 4.99
N LEU A 41 0.89 -7.53 5.61
CA LEU A 41 1.07 -6.26 4.91
C LEU A 41 2.32 -6.29 4.01
N GLN A 42 3.45 -6.77 4.52
CA GLN A 42 4.68 -6.85 3.72
C GLN A 42 4.56 -7.87 2.59
N GLN A 43 3.93 -9.01 2.82
CA GLN A 43 3.67 -10.02 1.79
C GLN A 43 2.80 -9.44 0.68
N PHE A 44 1.74 -8.72 1.03
CA PHE A 44 0.88 -8.03 0.08
C PHE A 44 1.68 -7.01 -0.76
N ILE A 45 2.47 -6.14 -0.12
CA ILE A 45 3.32 -5.15 -0.81
C ILE A 45 4.28 -5.83 -1.79
N ASN A 46 4.94 -6.92 -1.39
CA ASN A 46 5.86 -7.66 -2.24
C ASN A 46 5.15 -8.28 -3.46
N GLN A 47 3.96 -8.85 -3.27
CA GLN A 47 3.16 -9.40 -4.37
C GLN A 47 2.72 -8.31 -5.35
N ALA A 48 2.23 -7.19 -4.83
CA ALA A 48 1.82 -6.04 -5.63
C ALA A 48 2.99 -5.43 -6.41
N TYR A 49 4.17 -5.32 -5.78
CA TYR A 49 5.40 -4.89 -6.42
C TYR A 49 5.82 -5.82 -7.57
N ASN A 50 5.88 -7.14 -7.31
CA ASN A 50 6.26 -8.12 -8.33
C ASN A 50 5.28 -8.13 -9.51
N TYR A 51 3.98 -8.01 -9.25
CA TYR A 51 2.99 -7.87 -10.31
C TYR A 51 3.24 -6.60 -11.13
N ALA A 52 3.46 -5.48 -10.45
CA ALA A 52 3.65 -4.19 -11.09
C ALA A 52 4.92 -4.14 -11.97
N THR A 53 6.02 -4.73 -11.51
CA THR A 53 7.28 -4.77 -12.29
C THR A 53 7.19 -5.65 -13.53
N ILE A 54 6.40 -6.73 -13.48
CA ILE A 54 6.17 -7.61 -14.62
C ILE A 54 5.20 -6.98 -15.64
N HIS A 55 4.12 -6.36 -15.15
CA HIS A 55 2.98 -5.98 -15.99
C HIS A 55 2.94 -4.50 -16.40
N PHE A 56 3.62 -3.61 -15.68
CA PHE A 56 3.56 -2.17 -15.94
C PHE A 56 4.89 -1.64 -16.44
N GLN A 57 4.87 -0.90 -17.56
CA GLN A 57 6.04 -0.15 -18.01
C GLN A 57 5.94 1.31 -17.53
N SER A 58 7.03 1.84 -16.99
CA SER A 58 7.14 3.18 -16.37
C SER A 58 6.83 4.36 -17.31
N ASN A 59 6.68 4.12 -18.61
CA ASN A 59 6.44 5.12 -19.64
C ASN A 59 4.97 5.24 -20.10
N GLN A 60 4.05 4.42 -19.56
CA GLN A 60 2.70 4.26 -20.14
C GLN A 60 1.65 5.28 -19.65
N CYS A 61 1.74 5.80 -18.42
CA CYS A 61 0.78 6.76 -17.86
C CYS A 61 1.29 7.38 -16.54
N PRO A 62 1.10 8.68 -16.28
CA PRO A 62 1.48 9.31 -15.00
C PRO A 62 0.84 8.63 -13.78
N LEU A 63 -0.42 8.19 -13.90
CA LEU A 63 -1.15 7.57 -12.80
C LEU A 63 -0.58 6.18 -12.42
N ILE A 64 -0.21 5.37 -13.42
CA ILE A 64 0.49 4.10 -13.18
C ILE A 64 1.90 4.34 -12.65
N ARG A 65 2.59 5.37 -13.16
CA ARG A 65 3.91 5.73 -12.64
C ARG A 65 3.84 6.09 -11.15
N ASN A 66 2.82 6.83 -10.72
CA ASN A 66 2.62 7.14 -9.30
C ASN A 66 2.38 5.88 -8.47
N TYR A 67 1.58 4.93 -8.97
CA TYR A 67 1.39 3.63 -8.32
C TYR A 67 2.70 2.84 -8.21
N LEU A 68 3.46 2.75 -9.30
CA LEU A 68 4.76 2.08 -9.34
C LEU A 68 5.75 2.69 -8.36
N HIS A 69 5.83 4.01 -8.30
CA HIS A 69 6.69 4.71 -7.35
C HIS A 69 6.29 4.39 -5.91
N MET A 70 5.00 4.56 -5.58
CA MET A 70 4.47 4.28 -4.24
C MET A 70 4.75 2.84 -3.81
N ILE A 71 4.46 1.84 -4.65
CA ILE A 71 4.65 0.45 -4.26
C ILE A 71 6.14 0.06 -4.17
N THR A 72 7.00 0.70 -4.98
CA THR A 72 8.45 0.53 -4.88
C THR A 72 8.99 1.13 -3.58
N ASP A 73 8.55 2.33 -3.22
CA ASP A 73 8.95 2.98 -1.97
C ASP A 73 8.56 2.15 -0.75
N LEU A 74 7.33 1.60 -0.74
CA LEU A 74 6.83 0.72 0.31
C LEU A 74 7.60 -0.60 0.39
N GLN A 75 7.99 -1.16 -0.75
CA GLN A 75 8.79 -2.39 -0.78
C GLN A 75 10.20 -2.15 -0.24
N GLN A 76 10.83 -1.03 -0.61
CA GLN A 76 12.18 -0.68 -0.19
C GLN A 76 12.26 -0.17 1.26
N ASN A 77 11.17 0.40 1.77
CA ASN A 77 11.08 0.91 3.14
C ASN A 77 9.93 0.21 3.89
N PRO A 78 10.13 -1.04 4.35
CA PRO A 78 9.13 -1.76 5.13
C PRO A 78 8.71 -1.01 6.39
N ILE A 79 7.42 -1.09 6.73
CA ILE A 79 6.88 -0.52 7.97
C ILE A 79 7.55 -1.20 9.15
N SER A 80 8.31 -0.43 9.93
CA SER A 80 9.02 -0.93 11.11
C SER A 80 8.26 -0.57 12.39
N LEU A 81 8.23 -1.51 13.34
CA LEU A 81 7.71 -1.30 14.69
C LEU A 81 8.78 -0.55 15.49
N LEU A 82 8.60 0.75 15.69
CA LEU A 82 9.46 1.62 16.51
C LEU A 82 8.75 1.84 17.85
N THR A 83 8.40 3.09 18.16
CA THR A 83 7.42 3.41 19.22
C THR A 83 6.03 3.48 18.62
N VAL A 84 5.00 3.19 19.41
CA VAL A 84 3.58 3.28 18.98
C VAL A 84 3.29 4.60 18.27
N GLY A 85 3.68 5.74 18.86
CA GLY A 85 3.43 7.06 18.27
C GLY A 85 4.16 7.30 16.95
N ASN A 86 5.42 6.86 16.83
CA ASN A 86 6.20 7.04 15.61
C ASN A 86 5.67 6.12 14.49
N THR A 87 5.38 4.86 14.81
CA THR A 87 4.84 3.91 13.85
C THR A 87 3.45 4.34 13.39
N TYR A 88 2.58 4.80 14.30
CA TYR A 88 1.25 5.33 13.95
C TYR A 88 1.35 6.51 12.97
N SER A 89 2.16 7.52 13.31
CA SER A 89 2.33 8.72 12.48
C SER A 89 2.91 8.38 11.10
N TYR A 90 3.84 7.43 11.05
CA TYR A 90 4.38 6.92 9.80
C TYR A 90 3.25 6.29 8.95
N ILE A 91 2.48 5.36 9.50
CA ILE A 91 1.38 4.68 8.77
C ILE A 91 0.30 5.65 8.32
N ASP A 92 -0.07 6.62 9.15
CA ASP A 92 -1.12 7.59 8.81
C ASP A 92 -0.72 8.41 7.57
N ASN A 93 0.55 8.85 7.50
CA ASN A 93 1.08 9.51 6.31
C ASN A 93 1.03 8.60 5.07
N TYR A 94 1.36 7.32 5.19
CA TYR A 94 1.21 6.38 4.07
C TYR A 94 -0.23 6.20 3.66
N GLN A 95 -1.14 6.04 4.61
CA GLN A 95 -2.55 5.83 4.33
C GLN A 95 -3.16 7.03 3.58
N ILE A 96 -2.76 8.26 3.92
CA ILE A 96 -3.14 9.46 3.18
C ILE A 96 -2.64 9.39 1.73
N CYS A 97 -1.38 9.00 1.51
CA CYS A 97 -0.81 8.85 0.16
C CYS A 97 -1.54 7.77 -0.66
N VAL A 98 -1.79 6.60 -0.07
CA VAL A 98 -2.51 5.49 -0.72
C VAL A 98 -3.95 5.92 -1.03
N TYR A 99 -4.61 6.61 -0.11
CA TYR A 99 -5.99 7.08 -0.30
C TYR A 99 -6.11 8.10 -1.44
N LYS A 100 -5.19 9.08 -1.49
CA LYS A 100 -5.15 10.05 -2.60
C LYS A 100 -4.98 9.37 -3.96
N LEU A 101 -4.13 8.34 -4.03
CA LEU A 101 -3.95 7.58 -5.25
C LEU A 101 -5.19 6.73 -5.57
N TYR A 102 -5.81 6.10 -4.57
CA TYR A 102 -7.05 5.35 -4.75
C TYR A 102 -8.17 6.20 -5.34
N GLU A 103 -8.39 7.41 -4.83
CA GLU A 103 -9.38 8.36 -5.37
C GLU A 103 -9.10 8.70 -6.84
N GLN A 104 -7.83 8.90 -7.22
CA GLN A 104 -7.48 9.12 -8.61
C GLN A 104 -7.86 7.94 -9.51
N PHE A 105 -7.74 6.70 -9.03
CA PHE A 105 -8.18 5.50 -9.76
C PHE A 105 -9.70 5.24 -9.66
N ALA A 106 -10.40 5.84 -8.70
CA ALA A 106 -11.84 5.65 -8.53
C ALA A 106 -12.66 6.27 -9.67
N HIS A 107 -12.09 7.28 -10.35
CA HIS A 107 -12.71 8.03 -11.45
C HIS A 107 -12.44 7.45 -12.86
N PHE A 108 -11.70 6.34 -12.98
CA PHE A 108 -11.41 5.64 -14.25
C PHE A 108 -12.08 4.26 -14.31
#